data_AF-A0A224Z280-F1
#
_entry.id   AF-A0A224Z280-F1
#
_cell.length_a   1.000
_cell.length_b   1.000
_cell.length_c   1.000
_cell.angle_alpha   90.00
_cell.angle_beta   90.00
_cell.angle_gamma   90.00
#
_symmetry.space_group_name_H-M   'P 1'
#
loop_
_entity.id
_entity.type
_entity.pdbx_description
1 polymer ?
#
loop_
_entity_poly.entity_id
_entity_poly.type
_entity_poly.pdbx_seq_one_letter_code
_entity_poly.pdbx_strand_id
1 'polypeptide(L)'
;MIKTAYQSDAMDRSSVSEWHKLFQEGREHVEDEQRSERASMAKSEENLVKVRNLLNSDRRSIMHEIVTENLGLRKVCAKLVPNVLSNE
;
A
#
# COMPACT_ATOMS: atom_id res chain seq x y z
N MET A 1 21.93 -29.00 8.91
CA MET A 1 20.78 -29.11 9.83
C MET A 1 19.50 -28.56 9.21
N ILE A 2 19.28 -27.24 9.07
CA ILE A 2 18.01 -26.73 8.49
C ILE A 2 17.80 -27.20 7.04
N LYS A 3 18.80 -27.03 6.16
CA LYS A 3 18.73 -27.56 4.77
C LYS A 3 18.56 -29.07 4.67
N THR A 4 19.07 -29.81 5.67
CA THR A 4 18.95 -31.26 5.71
C THR A 4 17.52 -31.69 6.07
N ALA A 5 16.87 -30.96 6.98
CA ALA A 5 15.51 -31.24 7.43
C ALA A 5 14.44 -30.75 6.44
N TYR A 6 14.62 -29.58 5.85
CA TYR A 6 13.58 -28.89 5.04
C TYR A 6 13.88 -28.84 3.54
N GLN A 7 15.06 -29.26 3.10
CA GLN A 7 15.44 -29.36 1.68
C GLN A 7 15.12 -28.07 0.88
N SER A 8 14.15 -28.11 -0.04
CA SER A 8 13.72 -26.98 -0.89
C SER A 8 13.04 -25.86 -0.11
N ASP A 9 12.42 -26.21 1.02
CA ASP A 9 11.62 -25.29 1.83
C ASP A 9 12.48 -24.63 2.93
N ALA A 10 13.78 -24.95 2.97
CA ALA A 10 14.71 -24.36 3.89
C ALA A 10 14.94 -22.88 3.56
N MET A 11 14.82 -22.02 4.58
CA MET A 11 15.22 -20.63 4.49
C MET A 11 16.67 -20.48 4.01
N ASP A 12 16.93 -19.39 3.29
CA ASP A 12 18.28 -19.05 2.88
C ASP A 12 19.16 -18.68 4.09
N ARG A 13 20.47 -18.58 3.86
CA ARG A 13 21.43 -18.30 4.93
C ARG A 13 21.27 -16.87 5.51
N SER A 14 20.90 -15.90 4.69
CA SER A 14 20.70 -14.50 5.10
C SER A 14 19.50 -14.39 6.04
N SER A 15 18.35 -14.95 5.68
CA SER A 15 17.15 -14.96 6.52
C SER A 15 17.41 -15.65 7.85
N VAL A 16 18.10 -16.80 7.85
CA VAL A 16 18.47 -17.48 9.11
C VAL A 16 19.36 -16.60 9.98
N SER A 17 20.31 -15.87 9.38
CA SER A 17 21.19 -14.95 10.12
C SER A 17 20.45 -13.75 10.70
N GLU A 18 19.47 -13.22 9.97
CA GLU A 18 18.63 -12.10 10.42
C GLU A 18 17.75 -12.52 11.60
N TRP A 19 17.05 -13.64 11.48
CA TRP A 19 16.27 -14.22 12.59
C TRP A 19 17.12 -14.51 13.81
N HIS A 20 18.31 -15.09 13.62
CA HIS A 20 19.24 -15.34 14.73
C HIS A 20 19.60 -14.04 15.47
N LYS A 21 19.85 -12.94 14.73
CA LYS A 21 20.13 -11.64 15.33
C LYS A 21 18.92 -11.09 16.09
N LEU A 22 17.73 -11.13 15.50
CA LEU A 22 16.50 -10.65 16.15
C LEU A 22 16.19 -11.44 17.43
N PHE A 23 16.39 -12.75 17.43
CA PHE A 23 16.24 -13.57 18.63
C PHE A 23 17.29 -13.24 19.70
N GLN A 24 18.54 -12.95 19.32
CA GLN A 24 19.56 -12.47 20.27
C GLN A 24 19.22 -11.09 20.85
N GLU A 25 18.51 -10.25 20.10
CA GLU A 25 18.04 -8.93 20.53
C GLU A 25 16.75 -8.99 21.39
N GLY A 26 16.24 -10.20 21.67
CA GLY A 26 15.10 -10.42 22.57
C GLY A 26 13.74 -10.49 21.88
N ARG A 27 13.68 -10.62 20.56
CA ARG A 27 12.44 -11.03 19.88
C ARG A 27 12.07 -12.45 20.32
N GLU A 28 10.81 -12.69 20.66
CA GLU A 28 10.33 -14.03 21.07
C GLU A 28 9.25 -14.60 20.14
N HIS A 29 8.62 -13.76 19.32
CA HIS A 29 7.54 -14.15 18.42
C HIS A 29 8.05 -14.43 17.00
N VAL A 30 7.38 -15.35 16.31
CA VAL A 30 7.71 -15.78 14.93
C VAL A 30 6.86 -15.05 13.88
N GLU A 31 5.78 -14.41 14.31
CA GLU A 31 4.87 -13.68 13.42
C GLU A 31 5.54 -12.47 12.77
N ASP A 32 5.16 -12.15 11.54
CA ASP A 32 5.67 -10.97 10.84
C ASP A 32 5.27 -9.69 11.58
N GLU A 33 6.24 -8.79 11.80
CA GLU A 33 5.94 -7.47 12.33
C GLU A 33 5.07 -6.69 11.35
N GLN A 34 4.25 -5.80 11.90
CA GLN A 34 3.39 -4.95 11.10
C GLN A 34 4.24 -4.17 10.11
N ARG A 35 4.11 -4.52 8.82
CA ARG A 35 4.84 -3.84 7.76
C ARG A 35 4.49 -2.37 7.84
N SER A 36 5.52 -1.52 7.94
CA SER A 36 5.34 -0.08 7.85
C SER A 36 4.62 0.22 6.53
N GLU A 37 3.34 0.55 6.62
CA GLU A 37 2.58 0.96 5.46
C GLU A 37 3.16 2.29 4.99
N ARG A 38 3.46 2.36 3.69
CA ARG A 38 3.82 3.64 3.10
C ARG A 38 2.61 4.55 3.25
N ALA A 39 2.75 5.64 4.02
CA ALA A 39 1.75 6.68 4.14
C ALA A 39 1.39 7.16 2.72
N SER A 40 0.25 6.71 2.20
CA SER A 40 -0.22 7.14 0.91
C SER A 40 -0.83 8.51 1.12
N MET A 41 -0.06 9.58 0.82
CA MET A 41 -0.54 10.97 0.91
C MET A 41 -1.86 11.19 0.15
N ALA A 42 -2.16 10.33 -0.83
CA ALA A 42 -3.41 10.33 -1.59
C ALA A 42 -4.67 10.02 -0.76
N LYS A 43 -4.55 9.33 0.39
CA LYS A 43 -5.68 8.94 1.25
C LYS A 43 -5.89 9.85 2.47
N SER A 44 -5.21 11.00 2.55
CA SER A 44 -5.50 11.97 3.61
C SER A 44 -6.98 12.35 3.56
N GLU A 45 -7.65 12.40 4.71
CA GLU A 45 -9.08 12.75 4.82
C GLU A 45 -9.39 14.07 4.12
N GLU A 46 -8.47 15.04 4.22
CA GLU A 46 -8.56 16.32 3.52
C GLU A 46 -8.60 16.16 1.99
N ASN A 47 -7.79 15.25 1.45
CA ASN A 47 -7.75 14.95 0.01
C ASN A 47 -9.01 14.20 -0.42
N LEU A 48 -9.58 13.36 0.44
CA LEU A 48 -10.85 12.67 0.17
C LEU A 48 -12.04 13.64 0.13
N VAL A 49 -12.11 14.59 1.07
CA VAL A 49 -13.14 15.64 1.09
C VAL A 49 -13.04 16.53 -0.15
N LYS A 50 -11.83 16.94 -0.54
CA LYS A 50 -11.60 17.73 -1.76
C LYS A 50 -12.07 16.98 -3.00
N VAL A 51 -11.66 15.72 -3.16
CA VAL A 51 -12.09 14.87 -4.29
C VAL A 51 -13.61 14.70 -4.30
N ARG A 52 -14.26 14.43 -3.15
CA ARG A 52 -15.73 14.27 -3.08
C ARG A 52 -16.48 15.53 -3.50
N ASN A 53 -16.06 16.70 -3.04
CA ASN A 53 -16.71 17.97 -3.39
C ASN A 53 -16.57 18.30 -4.88
N LEU A 54 -15.42 17.99 -5.48
CA LEU A 54 -15.12 18.25 -6.90
C LEU A 54 -15.83 17.28 -7.86
N LEU A 55 -16.11 16.05 -7.41
CA LEU A 55 -16.87 15.08 -8.21
C LEU A 55 -18.36 15.43 -8.34
N ASN A 56 -18.88 16.22 -7.38
CA ASN A 56 -20.27 16.67 -7.37
C ASN A 56 -20.53 17.84 -8.34
N SER A 57 -19.49 18.56 -8.80
CA SER A 57 -19.65 19.75 -9.65
C SER A 57 -19.50 19.47 -11.15
N ASP A 58 -18.49 18.69 -11.58
CA ASP A 58 -18.44 18.16 -12.95
C ASP A 58 -17.43 16.99 -13.10
N ARG A 59 -17.95 15.77 -13.19
CA ARG A 59 -17.23 14.52 -12.84
C ARG A 59 -16.06 14.16 -13.78
N ARG A 60 -16.07 14.64 -15.03
CA ARG A 60 -15.11 14.22 -16.07
C ARG A 60 -14.01 15.23 -16.36
N SER A 61 -14.33 16.52 -16.42
CA SER A 61 -13.35 17.54 -16.77
C SER A 61 -12.35 17.79 -15.64
N ILE A 62 -12.84 17.81 -14.40
CA ILE A 62 -12.06 18.17 -13.22
C ILE A 62 -11.16 17.01 -12.75
N MET A 63 -11.54 15.76 -13.01
CA MET A 63 -10.70 14.61 -12.65
C MET A 63 -9.39 14.60 -13.44
N HIS A 64 -9.42 15.03 -14.70
CA HIS A 64 -8.22 15.19 -15.50
C HIS A 64 -7.33 16.29 -14.89
N GLU A 65 -7.90 17.47 -14.65
CA GLU A 65 -7.23 18.65 -14.06
C GLU A 65 -6.60 18.34 -12.69
N ILE A 66 -7.33 17.73 -11.75
CA ILE A 66 -6.80 17.37 -10.42
C ILE A 66 -5.65 16.36 -10.52
N VAL A 67 -5.80 15.34 -11.37
CA VAL A 67 -4.79 14.28 -11.49
C VAL A 67 -3.51 14.84 -12.10
N THR A 68 -3.61 15.63 -13.18
CA THR A 68 -2.43 16.17 -13.86
C THR A 68 -1.84 17.40 -13.19
N GLU A 69 -2.65 18.35 -12.72
CA GLU A 69 -2.20 19.66 -12.25
C GLU A 69 -2.04 19.72 -10.73
N ASN A 70 -2.95 19.12 -9.95
CA ASN A 70 -2.91 19.23 -8.48
C ASN A 70 -2.14 18.08 -7.81
N LEU A 71 -2.16 16.89 -8.41
CA LEU A 71 -1.52 15.70 -7.86
C LEU A 71 -0.23 15.30 -8.61
N GLY A 72 0.05 15.93 -9.76
CA GLY A 72 1.24 15.65 -10.57
C GLY A 72 1.29 14.24 -11.16
N LEU A 73 0.15 13.56 -11.26
CA LEU A 73 0.02 12.20 -11.75
C LEU A 73 -0.24 12.22 -13.26
N ARG A 74 0.53 11.43 -14.02
CA ARG A 74 0.47 11.47 -15.50
C ARG A 74 -0.75 10.78 -16.12
N LYS A 75 -1.48 9.94 -15.36
CA LYS A 75 -2.62 9.18 -15.88
C LYS A 75 -3.69 9.01 -14.80
N VAL A 76 -4.95 9.10 -15.21
CA VAL A 76 -6.09 8.74 -14.37
C VAL A 76 -6.16 7.21 -14.27
N CYS A 77 -6.01 6.68 -13.06
CA CYS A 77 -6.19 5.26 -12.80
C CYS A 77 -7.66 4.95 -12.47
N ALA A 78 -8.15 3.76 -12.84
CA ALA A 78 -9.52 3.32 -12.54
C ALA A 78 -9.89 3.42 -11.05
N LYS A 79 -8.90 3.35 -10.14
CA LYS A 79 -9.07 3.54 -8.69
C LYS A 79 -9.49 4.97 -8.27
N LEU A 80 -9.24 5.96 -9.12
CA LEU A 80 -9.60 7.37 -8.89
C LEU A 80 -10.90 7.75 -9.59
N VAL A 81 -11.39 6.89 -10.50
CA VAL A 81 -12.69 7.08 -11.13
C VAL A 81 -13.77 6.68 -10.11
N PRO A 82 -14.66 7.58 -9.72
CA PRO A 82 -15.72 7.23 -8.78
C PRO A 82 -16.69 6.30 -9.47
N ASN A 83 -16.83 5.09 -8.93
CA ASN A 83 -17.70 4.06 -9.46
C ASN A 83 -19.17 4.38 -9.09
N VAL A 84 -19.77 5.38 -9.73
CA VAL A 84 -21.18 5.77 -9.50
C VAL A 84 -22.13 4.92 -10.37
N LEU A 85 -21.90 3.63 -10.45
CA LEU A 85 -22.83 2.66 -11.05
C LEU A 85 -22.82 1.38 -10.24
N SER A 86 -23.49 1.44 -9.09
CA SER A 86 -24.15 0.28 -8.49
C SER A 86 -25.50 0.81 -8.04
N ASN A 87 -26.46 0.75 -8.95
CA ASN A 87 -27.85 1.08 -8.69
C ASN A 87 -28.39 0.07 -7.67
N GLU A 88 -28.91 0.57 -6.55
CA GLU A 88 -30.16 0.05 -5.98
C GLU A 88 -31.25 1.09 -6.26
#